data_AF-A0A1G2ZNY0-F1
#
_entry.id   AF-A0A1G2ZNY0-F1
#
_cell.length_a   1.000
_cell.length_b   1.000
_cell.length_c   1.000
_cell.angle_alpha   90.00
_cell.angle_beta   90.00
_cell.angle_gamma   90.00
#
_symmetry.space_group_name_H-M   'P 1'
#
loop_
_entity.id
_entity.type
_entity.pdbx_description
1 polymer ?
#
loop_
_entity_poly.entity_id
_entity_poly.type
_entity_poly.pdbx_seq_one_letter_code
_entity_poly.pdbx_strand_id
1 'polypeptide(L)'
;MSKDTTITHNKKLYQTEEDIASKKVVVEEWTDSSMHIVDNNRDVKYKQITERPVRVAEQSRQISKIKRKSRPDMDHLWRRQIRAVMKRKAEPVSIC
;
A
#
# COMPACT_ATOMS: atom_id res chain seq x y z
N MET A 1 4.96 18.44 -17.33
CA MET A 1 5.63 17.68 -16.25
C MET A 1 4.77 17.79 -15.01
N SER A 2 4.42 16.66 -14.39
CA SER A 2 3.67 16.64 -13.13
C SER A 2 4.59 17.10 -12.00
N LYS A 3 4.17 18.10 -11.23
CA LYS A 3 4.94 18.67 -10.11
C LYS A 3 4.28 18.22 -8.81
N ASP A 4 4.74 17.10 -8.27
CA ASP A 4 4.05 16.40 -7.18
C ASP A 4 4.82 16.45 -5.85
N THR A 5 5.51 17.56 -5.55
CA THR A 5 6.17 17.74 -4.26
C THR A 5 5.13 18.14 -3.21
N THR A 6 4.91 17.25 -2.25
CA THR A 6 3.88 17.41 -1.22
C THR A 6 4.51 17.41 0.17
N ILE A 7 4.15 18.40 0.98
CA ILE A 7 4.64 18.62 2.34
C ILE A 7 3.49 18.43 3.32
N THR A 8 3.75 17.77 4.44
CA THR A 8 2.80 17.62 5.54
C THR A 8 3.23 18.48 6.71
N HIS A 9 2.32 19.33 7.20
CA HIS A 9 2.56 20.15 8.38
C HIS A 9 1.26 20.36 9.15
N ASN A 10 1.30 20.31 10.49
CA ASN A 10 0.15 20.58 11.35
C ASN A 10 -1.17 19.88 10.92
N LYS A 11 -1.09 18.57 10.61
CA LYS A 11 -2.20 17.73 10.09
C LYS A 11 -2.82 18.21 8.77
N LYS A 12 -2.20 19.18 8.09
CA LYS A 12 -2.58 19.70 6.77
C LYS A 12 -1.57 19.23 5.71
N LEU A 13 -2.01 19.26 4.45
CA LEU A 13 -1.23 18.86 3.29
C LEU A 13 -1.04 20.07 2.38
N TYR A 14 0.18 20.28 1.92
CA TYR A 14 0.57 21.41 1.09
C TYR A 14 1.30 20.89 -0.15
N GLN A 15 0.98 21.42 -1.32
CA GLN A 15 1.66 21.12 -2.58
C GLN A 15 2.43 22.35 -3.03
N THR A 16 3.65 22.16 -3.52
CA THR A 16 4.48 23.27 -4.01
C THR A 16 4.25 23.49 -5.49
N GLU A 17 4.19 24.76 -5.90
CA GLU A 17 4.00 25.13 -7.33
C GLU A 17 5.35 25.18 -8.07
N GLU A 18 6.43 25.32 -7.31
CA GLU A 18 7.80 25.35 -7.81
C GLU A 18 8.50 24.00 -7.60
N ASP A 19 9.47 23.73 -8.46
CA ASP A 19 10.28 22.51 -8.38
C ASP A 19 11.32 22.69 -7.27
N ILE A 20 11.19 21.90 -6.23
CA ILE A 20 12.15 21.82 -5.13
C ILE A 20 13.16 20.74 -5.50
N ALA A 21 14.42 21.13 -5.72
CA ALA A 21 15.51 20.19 -5.97
C ALA A 21 16.02 19.56 -4.66
N SER A 22 15.81 20.23 -3.53
CA SER A 22 16.30 19.80 -2.23
C SER A 22 15.49 18.67 -1.63
N LYS A 23 16.19 17.77 -0.94
CA LYS A 23 15.56 16.68 -0.19
C LYS A 23 14.88 17.14 1.10
N LYS A 24 15.28 18.28 1.65
CA LYS A 24 14.79 18.82 2.93
C LYS A 24 14.40 20.27 2.73
N VAL A 25 13.37 20.69 3.44
CA VAL A 25 12.79 22.03 3.39
C VAL A 25 12.47 22.46 4.81
N VAL A 26 12.59 23.75 5.10
CA VAL A 26 12.22 24.33 6.41
C VAL A 26 10.80 24.89 6.29
N VAL A 27 9.95 24.58 7.26
CA VAL A 27 8.60 25.13 7.35
C VAL A 27 8.55 26.01 8.58
N GLU A 28 8.25 27.29 8.38
CA GLU A 28 8.18 28.30 9.44
C GLU A 28 6.73 28.76 9.61
N GLU A 29 6.23 28.72 10.85
CA GLU A 29 4.98 29.38 11.22
C GLU A 29 5.35 30.70 11.91
N TRP A 30 4.97 31.81 11.28
CA TRP A 30 5.22 33.15 11.79
C TRP A 30 4.11 33.58 12.75
N THR A 31 4.40 34.56 13.61
CA THR A 31 3.48 35.04 14.65
C THR A 31 2.21 35.68 14.08
N ASP A 32 2.24 36.11 12.82
CA ASP A 32 1.11 36.62 12.06
C ASP A 32 0.19 35.51 11.52
N SER A 33 0.46 34.25 11.89
CA SER A 33 -0.24 33.04 11.42
C SER A 33 0.00 32.72 9.94
N SER A 34 0.98 33.37 9.29
CA SER A 34 1.45 32.98 7.97
C SER A 34 2.40 31.78 8.08
N MET A 35 2.39 30.93 7.06
CA MET A 35 3.32 29.81 6.95
C MET A 35 4.22 30.05 5.75
N HIS A 36 5.53 29.91 5.94
CA HIS A 36 6.54 30.02 4.89
C HIS A 36 7.26 28.69 4.69
N ILE A 37 7.52 28.35 3.44
CA ILE A 37 8.20 27.12 3.06
C ILE A 37 9.51 27.54 2.40
N VAL A 38 10.62 27.34 3.11
CA VAL A 38 11.93 27.82 2.71
C VAL A 38 12.80 26.67 2.23
N ASP A 39 13.19 26.72 0.96
CA ASP A 39 14.19 25.83 0.36
C ASP A 39 15.48 26.62 0.10
N ASN A 40 16.61 26.18 0.66
CA ASN A 40 17.92 26.84 0.50
C ASN A 40 17.88 28.37 0.64
N ASN A 41 17.19 28.87 1.67
CA ASN A 41 17.03 30.31 1.95
C ASN A 41 16.15 31.07 0.93
N ARG A 42 15.36 30.36 0.11
CA ARG A 42 14.37 30.91 -0.81
C ARG A 42 12.97 30.48 -0.39
N ASP A 43 12.06 31.45 -0.31
CA ASP A 43 10.65 31.17 -0.06
C ASP A 43 9.98 30.57 -1.31
N VAL A 44 9.22 29.50 -1.11
CA VAL A 44 8.61 28.70 -2.15
C VAL A 44 7.10 28.86 -2.13
N LYS A 45 6.52 29.12 -3.31
CA LYS A 45 5.06 29.17 -3.46
C LYS A 45 4.43 27.80 -3.26
N TYR A 46 3.36 27.78 -2.47
CA TYR A 46 2.62 26.58 -2.15
C TYR A 46 1.12 26.82 -2.15
N LYS A 47 0.37 25.72 -2.30
CA LYS A 47 -1.07 25.66 -2.20
C LYS A 47 -1.48 24.60 -1.19
N GLN A 48 -2.38 24.95 -0.29
CA GLN A 48 -2.95 23.97 0.64
C GLN A 48 -3.93 23.04 -0.10
N ILE A 49 -3.78 21.73 0.09
CA ILE A 49 -4.75 20.73 -0.36
C ILE A 49 -5.80 20.58 0.74
N THR A 50 -6.93 21.26 0.57
CA THR A 50 -8.11 21.16 1.46
C THR A 50 -9.06 20.06 1.02
N GLU A 51 -9.17 19.86 -0.29
CA GLU A 51 -10.12 18.93 -0.89
C GLU A 51 -9.47 17.57 -1.09
N ARG A 52 -10.07 16.54 -0.48
CA ARG A 52 -9.75 15.17 -0.85
C ARG A 52 -10.42 14.91 -2.19
N PRO A 53 -9.68 14.56 -3.27
CA PRO A 53 -10.32 14.20 -4.52
C PRO A 53 -11.28 13.05 -4.23
N VAL A 54 -12.56 13.27 -4.52
CA VAL A 54 -13.55 12.20 -4.50
C VAL A 54 -13.05 11.21 -5.53
N ARG A 55 -12.56 10.06 -5.06
CA ARG A 55 -12.31 8.94 -5.94
C ARG A 55 -13.66 8.68 -6.60
N VAL A 56 -13.79 9.05 -7.86
CA VAL A 56 -14.86 8.51 -8.71
C VAL A 56 -14.63 7.02 -8.56
N ALA A 57 -15.48 6.37 -7.76
CA ALA A 57 -15.53 4.94 -7.74
C ALA A 57 -15.94 4.63 -9.17
N GLU A 58 -14.96 4.42 -10.04
CA GLU A 58 -15.20 3.77 -11.29
C GLU A 58 -15.99 2.55 -10.89
N GLN A 59 -17.26 2.53 -11.30
CA GLN A 59 -18.12 1.37 -11.24
C GLN A 59 -17.56 0.34 -12.23
N SER A 60 -16.24 0.10 -12.23
CA SER A 60 -15.76 -1.21 -12.55
C SER A 60 -16.31 -2.08 -11.43
N ARG A 61 -17.43 -2.71 -11.76
CA ARG A 61 -17.73 -4.06 -11.30
C ARG A 61 -16.50 -4.90 -11.63
N GLN A 62 -15.41 -4.73 -10.87
CA GLN A 62 -14.45 -5.79 -10.71
C GLN A 62 -15.22 -6.84 -9.93
N ILE A 63 -16.00 -7.61 -10.69
CA ILE A 63 -16.31 -8.98 -10.38
C ILE A 63 -14.93 -9.57 -10.16
N SER A 64 -14.44 -9.49 -8.93
CA SER A 64 -13.22 -10.17 -8.53
C SER A 64 -13.54 -11.61 -8.87
N LYS A 65 -13.00 -12.12 -9.99
CA LYS A 65 -13.20 -13.50 -10.39
C LYS A 65 -12.79 -14.28 -9.17
N ILE A 66 -13.76 -14.91 -8.50
CA ILE A 66 -13.50 -15.71 -7.31
C ILE A 66 -12.46 -16.72 -7.76
N LYS A 67 -11.19 -16.52 -7.40
CA LYS A 67 -10.12 -17.42 -7.79
C LYS A 67 -10.46 -18.73 -7.11
N ARG A 68 -10.88 -19.73 -7.89
CA ARG A 68 -11.07 -21.09 -7.37
C ARG A 68 -9.74 -21.48 -6.73
N LYS A 69 -9.79 -21.90 -5.46
CA LYS A 69 -8.61 -22.43 -4.76
C LYS A 69 -8.08 -23.59 -5.60
N SER A 70 -6.92 -23.42 -6.22
CA SER A 70 -6.27 -24.49 -6.98
C SER A 70 -5.99 -25.63 -6.03
N ARG A 71 -6.58 -26.81 -6.29
CA ARG A 71 -6.27 -27.99 -5.50
C ARG A 71 -4.88 -28.48 -5.94
N PRO A 72 -3.96 -28.71 -5.00
CA PRO A 72 -2.68 -29.34 -5.32
C PRO A 72 -2.95 -30.72 -5.94
N ASP A 73 -2.10 -31.13 -6.89
CA ASP A 73 -2.20 -32.39 -7.62
C ASP A 73 -2.40 -33.60 -6.69
N MET A 74 -3.09 -34.65 -7.16
CA MET A 74 -3.40 -35.82 -6.34
C MET A 74 -2.15 -36.54 -5.83
N ASP A 75 -1.02 -36.41 -6.53
CA ASP A 75 0.23 -37.11 -6.23
C ASP A 75 1.26 -36.28 -5.44
N HIS A 76 0.84 -35.21 -4.77
CA HIS A 76 1.75 -34.54 -3.85
C HIS A 76 2.25 -35.45 -2.72
N LEU A 77 3.55 -35.33 -2.42
CA LEU A 77 4.28 -36.16 -1.44
C LEU A 77 3.56 -36.25 -0.08
N TRP A 78 3.01 -35.14 0.43
CA TRP A 78 2.31 -35.10 1.71
C TRP A 78 0.99 -35.89 1.71
N ARG A 79 0.22 -35.90 0.61
CA ARG A 79 -0.98 -36.74 0.48
C ARG A 79 -0.63 -38.22 0.35
N ARG A 80 0.44 -38.53 -0.39
CA ARG A 80 0.93 -39.90 -0.56
C ARG A 80 1.34 -40.53 0.76
N GLN A 81 2.05 -39.78 1.61
CA GLN A 81 2.43 -40.21 2.96
C GLN A 81 1.20 -40.47 3.84
N ILE A 82 0.20 -39.58 3.83
CA ILE A 82 -1.03 -39.76 4.60
C ILE A 82 -1.79 -41.02 4.16
N ARG A 83 -1.93 -41.27 2.85
CA ARG A 83 -2.56 -42.50 2.33
C ARG A 83 -1.81 -43.77 2.75
N ALA A 84 -0.48 -43.76 2.70
CA ALA A 84 0.33 -44.90 3.12
C ALA A 84 0.18 -45.21 4.62
N VAL A 85 0.06 -44.19 5.47
CA VAL A 85 -0.25 -44.37 6.90
C VAL A 85 -1.65 -44.95 7.09
N MET A 86 -2.65 -44.45 6.37
CA MET A 86 -4.03 -44.96 6.46
C MET A 86 -4.13 -46.42 6.00
N LYS A 87 -3.45 -46.79 4.91
CA LYS A 87 -3.42 -48.17 4.41
C LYS A 87 -2.81 -49.14 5.44
N ARG A 88 -1.67 -48.77 6.03
CA ARG A 88 -1.03 -49.55 7.12
C ARG A 88 -1.90 -49.71 8.37
N LYS A 89 -2.81 -48.78 8.63
CA LYS A 89 -3.78 -48.88 9.74
C LYS A 89 -5.00 -49.74 9.41
N ALA A 90 -5.34 -49.88 8.13
CA ALA A 90 -6.49 -50.63 7.66
C ALA A 90 -6.16 -52.12 7.41
N GLU A 91 -4.89 -52.44 7.18
CA GLU A 91 -4.42 -53.83 7.12
C GLU A 91 -4.39 -54.40 8.54
N PRO A 92 -5.13 -55.49 8.84
CA PRO A 92 -5.09 -56.10 10.16
C PRO A 92 -3.70 -56.65 10.40
N VAL A 93 -3.08 -56.28 11.52
CA VAL A 93 -1.79 -56.81 11.94
C VAL A 93 -1.98 -58.31 12.20
N SER A 94 -1.48 -59.16 11.31
CA SER A 94 -1.40 -60.60 11.56
C SER A 94 -0.31 -60.84 12.60
N ILE A 95 -0.71 -61.03 13.85
CA ILE A 95 0.18 -61.48 14.92
C ILE A 95 0.15 -63.00 14.85
N CYS A 96 1.22 -63.59 14.31
CA CYS A 96 1.47 -65.03 14.37
C CYS A 96 1.99 -65.43 15.75
#